data_AF-A0A849SGE1-F1
#
_entry.id   AF-A0A849SGE1-F1
#
_cell.length_a   1.000
_cell.length_b   1.000
_cell.length_c   1.000
_cell.angle_alpha   90.00
_cell.angle_beta   90.00
_cell.angle_gamma   90.00
#
_symmetry.space_group_name_H-M   'P 1'
#
loop_
_entity.id
_entity.type
_entity.pdbx_description
1 polymer ?
#
loop_
_entity_poly.entity_id
_entity_poly.type
_entity_poly.pdbx_seq_one_letter_code
_entity_poly.pdbx_strand_id
1 'polypeptide(L)'
;MAELEPEARDRIMDVFMARYNALHATDYDRFEDGPKGTDHDYLCVSSSGKAPLKVQHTRAWADPETEWRVPKDVERLIVHALQRRLDERKICDRHVSIRVDSFPPKRREKLALLEKIWMAVEFGLNRDWSNPSLQRLMRYERNDWTQFYQPISPYVAELEILERVPPVQAPALVGWSATGEEGDGVQDAVFRTVEALKKKEEHYRGTSADLVLVIDFEVMPYFQDELERIRAALAARSIDFREVWLVSQWLPVSADQVWPAPNVQSADAP
;
A
#
# COMPACT_ATOMS: atom_id res chain seq x y z
N MET A 1 -12.17 4.24 -16.78
CA MET A 1 -11.35 3.83 -15.63
C MET A 1 -10.15 4.75 -15.63
N ALA A 2 -9.76 5.33 -14.49
CA ALA A 2 -8.46 6.02 -14.45
C ALA A 2 -7.41 4.92 -14.55
N GLU A 3 -6.47 5.04 -15.48
CA GLU A 3 -5.33 4.13 -15.58
C GLU A 3 -4.25 4.64 -14.63
N LEU A 4 -3.45 3.73 -14.08
CA LEU A 4 -2.23 4.06 -13.34
C LEU A 4 -1.35 4.96 -14.21
N GLU A 5 -0.72 5.97 -13.63
CA GLU A 5 0.31 6.72 -14.37
C GLU A 5 1.40 5.73 -14.82
N PRO A 6 1.77 5.71 -16.12
CA PRO A 6 2.65 4.69 -16.68
C PRO A 6 3.94 4.48 -15.88
N GLU A 7 4.55 5.56 -15.37
CA GLU A 7 5.78 5.50 -14.59
C GLU A 7 5.63 4.75 -13.26
N ALA A 8 4.49 4.86 -12.58
CA ALA A 8 4.26 4.16 -11.32
C ALA A 8 3.99 2.67 -11.55
N ARG A 9 3.29 2.35 -12.64
CA ARG A 9 3.07 0.97 -13.09
C ARG A 9 4.40 0.29 -13.43
N ASP A 10 5.23 0.96 -14.23
CA ASP A 10 6.50 0.39 -14.68
C ASP A 10 7.42 0.10 -13.49
N ARG A 11 7.44 0.99 -12.47
CA ARG A 11 8.16 0.73 -11.22
C ARG A 11 7.67 -0.51 -10.46
N ILE A 12 6.35 -0.71 -10.34
CA ILE A 12 5.78 -1.89 -9.66
C ILE A 12 6.23 -3.16 -10.38
N MET A 13 6.08 -3.18 -11.70
CA MET A 13 6.41 -4.35 -12.51
C MET A 13 7.91 -4.64 -12.52
N ASP A 14 8.76 -3.62 -12.57
CA ASP A 14 10.22 -3.80 -12.49
C ASP A 14 10.63 -4.44 -11.15
N VAL A 15 10.08 -3.94 -10.04
CA VAL A 15 10.35 -4.48 -8.69
C VAL A 15 9.86 -5.92 -8.57
N PHE A 16 8.64 -6.20 -9.03
CA PHE A 16 8.07 -7.53 -9.05
C PHE A 16 8.91 -8.49 -9.91
N MET A 17 9.17 -8.15 -11.17
CA MET A 17 9.91 -9.02 -12.10
C MET A 17 11.32 -9.31 -11.62
N ALA A 18 12.04 -8.29 -11.10
CA ALA A 18 13.37 -8.49 -10.55
C ALA A 18 13.37 -9.53 -9.43
N ARG A 19 12.39 -9.46 -8.52
CA ARG A 19 12.27 -10.43 -7.43
C ARG A 19 11.79 -11.79 -7.90
N TYR A 20 10.81 -11.84 -8.80
CA TYR A 20 10.29 -13.07 -9.40
C TYR A 20 11.41 -13.84 -10.09
N ASN A 21 12.20 -13.17 -10.92
CA ASN A 21 13.35 -13.75 -11.60
C ASN A 21 14.39 -14.31 -10.64
N ALA A 22 14.71 -13.57 -9.57
CA ALA A 22 15.64 -14.04 -8.55
C ALA A 22 15.13 -15.28 -7.82
N LEU A 23 13.83 -15.33 -7.47
CA LEU A 23 13.24 -16.44 -6.72
C LEU A 23 13.07 -17.70 -7.58
N HIS A 24 12.62 -17.54 -8.83
CA HIS A 24 12.26 -18.65 -9.72
C HIS A 24 13.35 -19.01 -10.73
N ALA A 25 14.53 -18.38 -10.66
CA ALA A 25 15.59 -18.49 -11.65
C ALA A 25 15.07 -18.27 -13.10
N THR A 26 14.25 -17.23 -13.26
CA THR A 26 13.73 -16.79 -14.57
C THR A 26 14.44 -15.54 -15.07
N ASP A 27 14.11 -15.15 -16.30
CA ASP A 27 14.77 -14.10 -17.07
C ASP A 27 13.74 -13.26 -17.86
N TYR A 28 12.58 -13.02 -17.25
CA TYR A 28 11.60 -12.09 -17.81
C TYR A 28 12.19 -10.68 -17.79
N ASP A 29 12.36 -10.07 -18.97
CA ASP A 29 13.11 -8.82 -19.15
C ASP A 29 12.25 -7.65 -19.64
N ARG A 30 11.00 -7.94 -20.01
CA ARG A 30 10.00 -6.94 -20.42
C ARG A 30 8.60 -7.40 -20.07
N PHE A 31 7.70 -6.44 -19.92
CA PHE A 31 6.27 -6.71 -19.82
C PHE A 31 5.50 -5.90 -20.87
N GLU A 32 4.38 -6.45 -21.31
CA GLU A 32 3.48 -5.83 -22.27
C GLU A 32 2.08 -5.77 -21.66
N ASP A 33 1.31 -4.73 -21.98
CA ASP A 33 -0.09 -4.63 -21.58
C ASP A 33 -0.92 -5.76 -22.22
N GLY A 34 -1.76 -6.40 -21.40
CA GLY A 34 -2.71 -7.40 -21.84
C GLY A 34 -3.72 -6.81 -22.84
N PRO A 35 -4.09 -7.53 -23.91
CA PRO A 35 -5.12 -7.07 -24.83
C PRO A 35 -6.44 -6.78 -24.08
N LYS A 36 -7.18 -5.75 -24.50
CA LYS A 36 -8.49 -5.47 -23.89
C LYS A 36 -9.41 -6.70 -23.95
N GLY A 37 -9.92 -7.12 -22.79
CA GLY A 37 -10.80 -8.28 -22.66
C GLY A 37 -10.08 -9.61 -22.39
N THR A 38 -8.77 -9.60 -22.10
CA THR A 38 -8.07 -10.78 -21.55
C THR A 38 -8.28 -10.92 -20.05
N ASP A 39 -7.88 -12.09 -19.55
CA ASP A 39 -7.89 -12.50 -18.14
C ASP A 39 -6.73 -11.91 -17.32
N HIS A 40 -5.81 -11.20 -17.94
CA HIS A 40 -4.62 -10.63 -17.32
C HIS A 40 -4.41 -9.17 -17.73
N ASP A 41 -3.79 -8.40 -16.84
CA ASP A 41 -3.39 -7.03 -17.11
C ASP A 41 -2.05 -6.94 -17.85
N TYR A 42 -1.13 -7.87 -17.58
CA TYR A 42 0.22 -7.85 -18.13
C TYR A 42 0.72 -9.23 -18.56
N LEU A 43 1.58 -9.24 -19.58
CA LEU A 43 2.38 -10.38 -20.01
C LEU A 43 3.85 -10.08 -19.80
N CYS A 44 4.52 -10.77 -18.87
CA CYS A 44 5.97 -10.72 -18.77
C CYS A 44 6.58 -11.71 -19.77
N VAL A 45 7.48 -11.22 -20.62
CA VAL A 45 8.09 -11.97 -21.71
C VAL A 45 9.58 -12.12 -21.43
N SER A 46 10.11 -13.30 -21.75
CA SER A 46 11.53 -13.62 -21.62
C SER A 46 12.17 -13.71 -23.00
N SER A 47 13.36 -13.13 -23.14
CA SER A 47 14.17 -13.24 -24.36
C SER A 47 14.69 -14.65 -24.64
N SER A 48 14.72 -15.54 -23.64
CA SER A 48 15.11 -16.95 -23.84
C SER A 48 13.99 -17.85 -24.36
N GLY A 49 12.79 -17.29 -24.60
CA GLY A 49 11.66 -18.03 -25.18
C GLY A 49 10.87 -18.86 -24.15
N LYS A 50 11.02 -18.58 -22.86
CA LYS A 50 10.12 -19.14 -21.82
C LYS A 50 8.68 -18.71 -22.08
N ALA A 51 7.74 -19.56 -21.64
CA ALA A 51 6.31 -19.23 -21.70
C ALA A 51 6.05 -17.89 -20.97
N PRO A 52 5.25 -16.98 -21.56
CA PRO A 52 4.93 -15.70 -20.93
C PRO A 52 4.27 -15.90 -19.57
N LEU A 53 4.63 -15.05 -18.61
CA LEU A 53 3.96 -15.00 -17.32
C LEU A 53 2.76 -14.05 -17.43
N LYS A 54 1.56 -14.57 -17.19
CA LYS A 54 0.35 -13.76 -17.08
C LYS A 54 0.25 -13.18 -15.68
N VAL A 55 0.16 -11.85 -15.61
CA VAL A 55 0.09 -11.12 -14.34
C VAL A 55 -1.20 -10.32 -14.28
N GLN A 56 -1.94 -10.50 -13.20
CA GLN A 56 -3.03 -9.64 -12.80
C GLN A 56 -2.55 -8.68 -11.74
N HIS A 57 -2.96 -7.42 -11.82
CA HIS A 57 -2.60 -6.40 -10.85
C HIS A 57 -3.83 -5.83 -10.15
N THR A 58 -3.65 -5.48 -8.87
CA THR A 58 -4.64 -4.78 -8.07
C THR A 58 -3.97 -3.97 -6.98
N ARG A 59 -4.63 -2.94 -6.45
CA ARG A 59 -4.18 -2.28 -5.23
C ARG A 59 -4.65 -3.04 -3.99
N ALA A 60 -3.93 -2.83 -2.90
CA ALA A 60 -4.26 -3.27 -1.55
C ALA A 60 -5.46 -2.52 -0.94
N TRP A 61 -6.51 -2.31 -1.73
CA TRP A 61 -7.86 -1.84 -1.42
C TRP A 61 -8.69 -1.98 -2.69
N ALA A 62 -9.20 -3.19 -2.93
CA ALA A 62 -9.97 -3.44 -4.12
C ALA A 62 -11.38 -2.89 -3.93
N ASP A 63 -11.68 -1.67 -4.35
CA ASP A 63 -12.97 -1.42 -4.96
C ASP A 63 -12.67 -1.14 -6.44
N PRO A 64 -13.01 -2.06 -7.37
CA PRO A 64 -12.69 -1.90 -8.79
C PRO A 64 -13.17 -0.58 -9.39
N GLU A 65 -14.24 0.03 -8.84
CA GLU A 65 -14.77 1.30 -9.34
C GLU A 65 -13.96 2.53 -8.91
N THR A 66 -13.20 2.41 -7.82
CA THR A 66 -12.47 3.51 -7.18
C THR A 66 -10.97 3.25 -7.03
N GLU A 67 -10.49 2.07 -7.40
CA GLU A 67 -9.10 1.58 -7.30
C GLU A 67 -8.08 2.63 -7.78
N TRP A 68 -8.41 3.35 -8.86
CA TRP A 68 -7.52 4.34 -9.49
C TRP A 68 -8.00 5.78 -9.36
N ARG A 69 -9.08 6.01 -8.62
CA ARG A 69 -9.56 7.37 -8.31
C ARG A 69 -8.74 7.95 -7.17
N VAL A 70 -7.45 8.16 -7.42
CA VAL A 70 -6.65 9.07 -6.61
C VAL A 70 -7.07 10.47 -7.00
N PRO A 71 -7.61 11.30 -6.08
CA PRO A 71 -7.64 12.72 -6.36
C PRO A 71 -6.16 13.14 -6.47
N LYS A 72 -5.64 13.36 -7.68
CA LYS A 72 -4.23 13.77 -7.94
C LYS A 72 -3.75 14.90 -7.03
N ASP A 73 -4.69 15.70 -6.55
CA ASP A 73 -4.46 16.76 -5.59
C ASP A 73 -4.15 16.26 -4.16
N VAL A 74 -4.70 15.15 -3.67
CA VAL A 74 -4.39 14.59 -2.35
C VAL A 74 -2.96 14.05 -2.34
N GLU A 75 -2.59 13.23 -3.32
CA GLU A 75 -1.24 12.68 -3.43
C GLU A 75 -0.19 13.79 -3.53
N ARG A 76 -0.37 14.73 -4.46
CA ARG A 76 0.62 15.81 -4.67
C ARG A 76 0.63 16.86 -3.55
N LEU A 77 -0.54 17.28 -3.05
CA LEU A 77 -0.63 18.44 -2.14
C LEU A 77 -0.66 18.05 -0.66
N ILE A 78 -1.04 16.82 -0.32
CA ILE A 78 -0.96 16.32 1.06
C ILE A 78 0.23 15.38 1.18
N VAL A 79 0.21 14.22 0.51
CA VAL A 79 1.17 13.14 0.75
C VAL A 79 2.61 13.57 0.46
N HIS A 80 2.91 13.98 -0.77
CA HIS A 80 4.27 14.43 -1.14
C HIS A 80 4.73 15.65 -0.34
N ALA A 81 3.80 16.56 -0.02
CA ALA A 81 4.13 17.77 0.72
C ALA A 81 4.46 17.49 2.19
N LEU A 82 3.74 16.58 2.83
CA LEU A 82 4.01 16.13 4.20
C LEU A 82 5.26 15.26 4.26
N GLN A 83 5.42 14.33 3.32
CA GLN A 83 6.62 13.49 3.20
C GLN A 83 7.88 14.36 3.15
N ARG A 84 7.90 15.35 2.25
CA ARG A 84 9.02 16.31 2.16
C ARG A 84 9.29 17.04 3.48
N ARG A 85 8.25 17.44 4.24
CA ARG A 85 8.44 18.10 5.55
C ARG A 85 9.03 17.17 6.60
N LEU A 86 8.62 15.90 6.60
CA LEU A 86 9.19 14.89 7.49
C LEU A 86 10.65 14.63 7.14
N ASP A 87 10.98 14.52 5.85
CA ASP A 87 12.35 14.34 5.35
C ASP A 87 13.25 15.54 5.70
N GLU A 88 12.78 16.77 5.46
CA GLU A 88 13.49 18.01 5.80
C GLU A 88 13.81 18.11 7.30
N ARG A 89 12.91 17.60 8.15
CA ARG A 89 13.08 17.55 9.61
C ARG A 89 13.79 16.29 10.10
N LYS A 90 14.18 15.38 9.20
CA LYS A 90 14.83 14.10 9.51
C LYS A 90 14.03 13.27 10.51
N ILE A 91 12.70 13.30 10.40
CA ILE A 91 11.84 12.44 11.19
C ILE A 91 11.93 11.02 10.62
N CYS A 92 12.33 10.08 11.46
CA CYS A 92 12.41 8.65 11.14
C CYS A 92 11.42 7.87 12.00
N ASP A 93 11.15 6.62 11.63
CA ASP A 93 10.39 5.66 12.43
C ASP A 93 8.99 6.11 12.79
N ARG A 94 8.36 6.86 11.87
CA ARG A 94 6.99 7.34 12.00
C ARG A 94 6.19 6.96 10.77
N HIS A 95 4.96 6.54 10.97
CA HIS A 95 4.01 6.37 9.88
C HIS A 95 2.81 7.27 10.13
N VAL A 96 2.50 8.13 9.16
CA VAL A 96 1.37 9.04 9.16
C VAL A 96 0.35 8.52 8.16
N SER A 97 -0.84 8.14 8.60
CA SER A 97 -1.95 7.75 7.70
C SER A 97 -3.04 8.82 7.72
N ILE A 98 -3.60 9.15 6.55
CA ILE A 98 -4.58 10.24 6.41
C ILE A 98 -5.77 9.81 5.56
N ARG A 99 -6.95 9.67 6.15
CA ARG A 99 -8.18 9.45 5.37
C ARG A 99 -8.80 10.78 4.97
N VAL A 100 -8.85 11.04 3.66
CA VAL A 100 -9.39 12.27 3.08
C VAL A 100 -10.67 11.94 2.31
N ASP A 101 -11.82 12.33 2.87
CA ASP A 101 -13.12 12.09 2.24
C ASP A 101 -13.43 13.12 1.15
N SER A 102 -12.93 14.34 1.33
CA SER A 102 -13.18 15.43 0.40
C SER A 102 -12.04 16.42 0.40
N PHE A 103 -11.93 17.19 -0.68
CA PHE A 103 -10.87 18.19 -0.82
C PHE A 103 -11.47 19.58 -1.04
N PRO A 104 -10.92 20.64 -0.41
CA PRO A 104 -11.40 21.99 -0.64
C PRO A 104 -11.32 22.35 -2.13
N PRO A 105 -12.31 23.04 -2.71
CA PRO A 105 -12.33 23.31 -4.14
C PRO A 105 -11.24 24.31 -4.56
N LYS A 106 -10.88 25.28 -3.70
CA LYS A 106 -9.94 26.36 -4.05
C LYS A 106 -8.51 26.04 -3.63
N ARG A 107 -7.53 26.35 -4.50
CA ARG A 107 -6.09 26.16 -4.23
C ARG A 107 -5.62 26.75 -2.88
N ARG A 108 -6.08 27.94 -2.52
CA ARG A 108 -5.74 28.58 -1.24
C ARG A 108 -6.23 27.77 -0.04
N GLU A 109 -7.43 27.20 -0.12
CA GLU A 109 -8.02 26.38 0.93
C GLU A 109 -7.32 25.02 1.02
N LYS A 110 -6.93 24.43 -0.13
CA LYS A 110 -6.10 23.22 -0.19
C LYS A 110 -4.75 23.40 0.53
N LEU A 111 -4.08 24.53 0.30
CA LEU A 111 -2.83 24.87 0.98
C LEU A 111 -3.05 25.11 2.48
N ALA A 112 -4.14 25.79 2.86
CA ALA A 112 -4.48 25.96 4.26
C ALA A 112 -4.76 24.63 4.96
N LEU A 113 -5.44 23.70 4.29
CA LEU A 113 -5.69 22.34 4.79
C LEU A 113 -4.37 21.59 5.03
N LEU A 114 -3.42 21.64 4.08
CA LEU A 114 -2.08 21.06 4.27
C LEU A 114 -1.40 21.61 5.53
N GLU A 115 -1.42 22.94 5.75
CA GLU A 115 -0.81 23.53 6.95
C GLU A 115 -1.48 23.02 8.24
N LYS A 116 -2.80 22.87 8.23
CA LYS A 116 -3.54 22.36 9.39
C LYS A 116 -3.26 20.88 9.66
N ILE A 117 -3.16 20.06 8.61
CA ILE A 117 -2.75 18.66 8.74
C ILE A 117 -1.31 18.59 9.27
N TRP A 118 -0.40 19.42 8.75
CA TRP A 118 0.97 19.47 9.24
C TRP A 118 1.04 19.85 10.73
N MET A 119 0.30 20.88 11.16
CA MET A 119 0.25 21.24 12.59
C MET A 119 -0.24 20.07 13.45
N ALA A 120 -1.23 19.31 12.97
CA ALA A 120 -1.73 18.12 13.65
C ALA A 120 -0.67 17.02 13.74
N VAL A 121 0.06 16.78 12.65
CA VAL A 121 1.18 15.84 12.61
C VAL A 121 2.28 16.26 13.58
N GLU A 122 2.71 17.51 13.52
CA GLU A 122 3.76 18.06 14.38
C GLU A 122 3.37 17.98 15.87
N PHE A 123 2.11 18.23 16.21
CA PHE A 123 1.62 18.05 17.57
C PHE A 123 1.73 16.60 18.03
N GLY A 124 1.29 15.64 17.20
CA GLY A 124 1.39 14.22 17.53
C GLY A 124 2.84 13.75 17.65
N LEU A 125 3.73 14.22 16.77
CA LEU A 125 5.16 13.90 16.83
C LEU A 125 5.83 14.39 18.12
N ASN A 126 5.46 15.58 18.61
CA ASN A 126 6.05 16.20 19.80
C ASN A 126 5.40 15.80 21.13
N ARG A 127 4.42 14.88 21.10
CA ARG A 127 3.78 14.40 22.33
C ARG A 127 4.77 13.55 23.12
N ASP A 128 4.74 13.65 24.46
CA ASP A 128 5.55 12.78 25.30
C ASP A 128 4.99 11.36 25.26
N TRP A 129 5.71 10.47 24.57
CA TRP A 129 5.40 9.06 24.42
C TRP A 129 5.90 8.25 25.62
N SER A 130 6.06 8.81 26.82
CA SER A 130 6.57 8.08 27.99
C SER A 130 5.60 7.04 28.58
N ASN A 131 4.36 6.93 28.09
CA ASN A 131 3.36 5.95 28.55
C ASN A 131 3.21 4.74 27.59
N PRO A 132 3.69 3.53 27.96
CA PRO A 132 3.72 2.33 27.10
C PRO A 132 2.39 1.85 26.52
N SER A 133 1.27 2.15 27.18
CA SER A 133 -0.07 1.77 26.70
C SER A 133 -0.68 2.79 25.73
N LEU A 134 -0.14 4.01 25.67
CA LEU A 134 -0.51 5.07 24.71
C LEU A 134 0.58 5.30 23.66
N GLN A 135 1.68 4.55 23.73
CA GLN A 135 2.97 4.81 23.07
C GLN A 135 2.97 4.66 21.55
N ARG A 136 1.92 4.11 20.94
CA ARG A 136 2.04 3.53 19.60
C ARG A 136 1.13 4.15 18.56
N LEU A 137 0.18 4.98 18.95
CA LEU A 137 -0.81 5.55 18.04
C LEU A 137 -1.35 6.88 18.57
N MET A 138 -1.10 7.97 17.85
CA MET A 138 -1.96 9.15 17.92
C MET A 138 -3.02 8.99 16.83
N ARG A 139 -4.27 8.84 17.22
CA ARG A 139 -5.41 8.76 16.30
C ARG A 139 -6.33 9.94 16.53
N TYR A 140 -6.66 10.61 15.45
CA TYR A 140 -7.79 11.53 15.35
C TYR A 140 -8.84 10.89 14.46
N GLU A 141 -10.08 10.85 14.94
CA GLU A 141 -11.26 10.52 14.16
C GLU A 141 -12.17 11.74 14.10
N ARG A 142 -12.95 11.93 13.02
CA ARG A 142 -13.84 13.09 12.84
C ARG A 142 -14.76 13.40 14.02
N ASN A 143 -15.12 12.39 14.81
CA ASN A 143 -15.96 12.52 15.99
C ASN A 143 -15.21 12.95 17.27
N ASP A 144 -13.90 13.22 17.17
CA ASP A 144 -13.08 13.83 18.21
C ASP A 144 -13.39 15.34 18.30
N TRP A 145 -14.03 15.74 19.40
CA TRP A 145 -14.49 17.11 19.64
C TRP A 145 -13.38 18.10 20.01
N THR A 146 -12.12 17.68 19.96
CA THR A 146 -10.99 18.55 20.30
C THR A 146 -10.89 19.72 19.32
N GLN A 147 -10.93 20.97 19.83
CA GLN A 147 -10.87 22.21 19.02
C GLN A 147 -9.70 22.25 18.05
N PHE A 148 -8.64 21.51 18.36
CA PHE A 148 -7.43 21.42 17.56
C PHE A 148 -7.65 20.77 16.18
N TYR A 149 -8.52 19.76 16.07
CA TYR A 149 -8.76 19.04 14.81
C TYR A 149 -10.01 19.51 14.05
N GLN A 150 -10.84 20.36 14.66
CA GLN A 150 -11.97 21.00 13.97
C GLN A 150 -11.64 21.65 12.61
N PRO A 151 -10.46 22.27 12.40
CA PRO A 151 -10.13 22.86 11.11
C PRO A 151 -9.95 21.84 9.97
N ILE A 152 -9.65 20.57 10.28
CA ILE A 152 -9.44 19.51 9.27
C ILE A 152 -10.64 18.58 9.14
N SER A 153 -11.53 18.52 10.13
CA SER A 153 -12.66 17.59 10.20
C SER A 153 -13.63 17.58 9.02
N PRO A 154 -13.88 18.69 8.29
CA PRO A 154 -14.75 18.66 7.11
C PRO A 154 -14.16 17.86 5.94
N TYR A 155 -12.84 17.65 5.93
CA TYR A 155 -12.10 17.08 4.80
C TYR A 155 -11.41 15.76 5.17
N VAL A 156 -10.87 15.70 6.38
CA VAL A 156 -10.12 14.57 6.91
C VAL A 156 -11.01 13.81 7.87
N ALA A 157 -11.35 12.58 7.51
CA ALA A 157 -12.11 11.68 8.39
C ALA A 157 -11.22 11.08 9.47
N GLU A 158 -9.94 10.87 9.16
CA GLU A 158 -9.00 10.23 10.07
C GLU A 158 -7.56 10.69 9.85
N LEU A 159 -6.81 10.84 10.93
CA LEU A 159 -5.37 11.09 10.91
C LEU A 159 -4.73 10.21 11.98
N GLU A 160 -3.79 9.37 11.57
CA GLU A 160 -3.08 8.47 12.47
C GLU A 160 -1.59 8.66 12.38
N ILE A 161 -0.89 8.61 13.52
CA ILE A 161 0.57 8.69 13.61
C ILE A 161 1.04 7.54 14.49
N LEU A 162 1.75 6.62 13.88
CA LEU A 162 2.29 5.42 14.50
C LEU A 162 3.80 5.55 14.66
N GLU A 163 4.31 5.11 15.80
CA GLU A 163 5.74 4.86 15.97
C GLU A 163 6.08 3.48 15.40
N ARG A 164 7.11 3.41 14.55
CA ARG A 164 7.64 2.13 14.07
C ARG A 164 8.48 1.51 15.17
N VAL A 165 8.27 0.21 15.41
CA VAL A 165 9.09 -0.53 16.35
C VAL A 165 10.48 -0.76 15.73
N PRO A 166 11.59 -0.46 16.43
CA PRO A 166 12.96 -0.72 15.96
C PRO A 166 13.15 -2.18 15.50
N PRO A 167 14.11 -2.50 14.61
CA PRO A 167 15.51 -2.08 14.78
C PRO A 167 16.11 -1.17 13.69
N VAL A 168 15.37 -0.80 12.65
CA VAL A 168 15.91 0.01 11.54
C VAL A 168 15.34 1.41 11.59
N GLN A 169 16.20 2.44 11.61
CA GLN A 169 15.80 3.82 11.32
C GLN A 169 15.30 3.90 9.88
N ALA A 170 14.00 3.81 9.69
CA ALA A 170 13.35 3.97 8.40
C ALA A 170 12.87 5.41 8.22
N PRO A 171 12.88 5.97 7.00
CA PRO A 171 12.24 7.24 6.73
C PRO A 171 10.78 7.23 7.20
N ALA A 172 10.30 8.36 7.73
CA ALA A 172 8.88 8.47 8.03
C ALA A 172 8.06 8.33 6.75
N LEU A 173 6.86 7.74 6.84
CA LEU A 173 6.01 7.52 5.66
C LEU A 173 4.66 8.20 5.82
N VAL A 174 4.07 8.64 4.71
CA VAL A 174 2.74 9.28 4.69
C VAL A 174 1.78 8.55 3.75
N GLY A 175 0.82 7.80 4.28
CA GLY A 175 -0.23 7.16 3.50
C GLY A 175 -1.54 7.96 3.45
N TRP A 176 -2.44 7.61 2.53
CA TRP A 176 -3.79 8.21 2.48
C TRP A 176 -4.92 7.21 2.28
N SER A 177 -6.19 7.59 2.41
CA SER A 177 -7.33 6.73 2.01
C SER A 177 -8.52 7.53 1.54
N ALA A 178 -9.24 7.03 0.53
CA ALA A 178 -10.53 7.55 0.07
C ALA A 178 -11.75 6.77 0.60
N THR A 179 -11.58 5.53 1.06
CA THR A 179 -12.69 4.64 1.43
C THR A 179 -12.31 3.73 2.61
N GLY A 180 -13.24 3.60 3.57
CA GLY A 180 -13.14 2.75 4.76
C GLY A 180 -14.28 3.07 5.72
N GLU A 181 -14.74 2.11 6.54
CA GLU A 181 -15.74 2.39 7.59
C GLU A 181 -15.12 3.31 8.67
N GLU A 182 -15.93 3.96 9.50
CA GLU A 182 -15.40 4.73 10.65
C GLU A 182 -14.60 3.79 11.58
N GLY A 183 -13.33 4.09 11.84
CA GLY A 183 -12.46 3.25 12.68
C GLY A 183 -11.42 2.40 11.94
N ASP A 184 -11.22 2.63 10.63
CA ASP A 184 -10.38 1.80 9.73
C ASP A 184 -9.08 2.43 9.20
N GLY A 185 -8.67 3.64 9.60
CA GLY A 185 -7.60 4.41 8.92
C GLY A 185 -6.19 3.81 8.91
N VAL A 186 -5.93 2.73 9.67
CA VAL A 186 -4.85 1.78 9.43
C VAL A 186 -5.44 0.37 9.42
N GLN A 187 -6.07 -0.02 8.31
CA GLN A 187 -6.41 -1.42 8.10
C GLN A 187 -5.11 -2.25 8.02
N ASP A 188 -5.03 -3.24 8.91
CA ASP A 188 -4.01 -4.30 8.97
C ASP A 188 -3.67 -4.78 7.55
N ALA A 189 -2.38 -4.87 7.20
CA ALA A 189 -1.99 -5.31 5.85
C ALA A 189 -2.61 -6.66 5.50
N VAL A 190 -2.81 -7.52 6.51
CA VAL A 190 -3.56 -8.78 6.41
C VAL A 190 -4.96 -8.58 5.84
N PHE A 191 -5.76 -7.70 6.44
CA PHE A 191 -7.12 -7.44 5.99
C PHE A 191 -7.14 -6.90 4.56
N ARG A 192 -6.26 -5.94 4.26
CA ARG A 192 -6.16 -5.32 2.94
C ARG A 192 -5.81 -6.34 1.85
N THR A 193 -4.80 -7.18 2.10
CA THR A 193 -4.44 -8.28 1.19
C THR A 193 -5.62 -9.23 1.00
N VAL A 194 -6.26 -9.65 2.09
CA VAL A 194 -7.37 -10.61 2.07
C VAL A 194 -8.56 -10.09 1.28
N GLU A 195 -8.96 -8.84 1.49
CA GLU A 195 -10.08 -8.22 0.78
C GLU A 195 -9.74 -7.97 -0.69
N ALA A 196 -8.51 -7.54 -1.00
CA ALA A 196 -8.06 -7.37 -2.38
C ALA A 196 -8.11 -8.69 -3.16
N LEU A 197 -7.59 -9.77 -2.54
CA LEU A 197 -7.64 -11.11 -3.10
C LEU A 197 -9.08 -11.57 -3.31
N LYS A 198 -9.92 -11.52 -2.27
CA LYS A 198 -11.33 -11.97 -2.33
C LYS A 198 -12.09 -11.31 -3.48
N LYS A 199 -11.97 -10.00 -3.64
CA LYS A 199 -12.71 -9.26 -4.67
C LYS A 199 -12.20 -9.56 -6.08
N LYS A 200 -10.89 -9.84 -6.23
CA LYS A 200 -10.36 -10.34 -7.50
C LYS A 200 -10.83 -11.77 -7.78
N GLU A 201 -10.80 -12.67 -6.81
CA GLU A 201 -11.32 -14.05 -6.97
C GLU A 201 -12.80 -14.04 -7.41
N GLU A 202 -13.63 -13.19 -6.81
CA GLU A 202 -15.04 -13.00 -7.18
C GLU A 202 -15.23 -12.55 -8.64
N HIS A 203 -14.28 -11.77 -9.18
CA HIS A 203 -14.28 -11.33 -10.57
C HIS A 203 -13.92 -12.46 -11.55
N TYR A 204 -12.92 -13.30 -11.22
CA TYR A 204 -12.39 -14.32 -12.11
C TYR A 204 -13.09 -15.68 -12.03
N ARG A 205 -13.87 -15.96 -10.96
CA ARG A 205 -14.71 -17.16 -10.80
C ARG A 205 -14.07 -18.48 -11.29
N GLY A 206 -12.80 -18.71 -10.96
CA GLY A 206 -12.09 -19.96 -11.24
C GLY A 206 -11.29 -20.02 -12.56
N THR A 207 -11.16 -18.92 -13.31
CA THR A 207 -10.26 -18.85 -14.49
C THR A 207 -8.87 -18.29 -14.17
N SER A 208 -8.51 -18.12 -12.88
CA SER A 208 -7.28 -17.45 -12.46
C SER A 208 -6.11 -18.38 -12.12
N ALA A 209 -6.25 -19.70 -12.35
CA ALA A 209 -5.29 -20.70 -11.89
C ALA A 209 -3.90 -20.60 -12.56
N ASP A 210 -3.80 -19.96 -13.73
CA ASP A 210 -2.52 -19.68 -14.41
C ASP A 210 -2.02 -18.24 -14.22
N LEU A 211 -2.76 -17.41 -13.48
CA LEU A 211 -2.46 -16.00 -13.24
C LEU A 211 -1.65 -15.82 -11.95
N VAL A 212 -0.66 -14.94 -12.01
CA VAL A 212 -0.01 -14.37 -10.82
C VAL A 212 -0.74 -13.09 -10.43
N LEU A 213 -1.21 -12.99 -9.18
CA LEU A 213 -1.78 -11.75 -8.66
C LEU A 213 -0.69 -10.92 -7.97
N VAL A 214 -0.50 -9.69 -8.44
CA VAL A 214 0.30 -8.66 -7.78
C VAL A 214 -0.64 -7.68 -7.08
N ILE A 215 -0.46 -7.53 -5.76
CA ILE A 215 -1.20 -6.59 -4.92
C ILE A 215 -0.26 -5.45 -4.53
N ASP A 216 -0.54 -4.25 -5.03
CA ASP A 216 0.24 -3.05 -4.82
C ASP A 216 -0.18 -2.28 -3.56
N PHE A 217 0.79 -2.02 -2.69
CA PHE A 217 0.70 -1.24 -1.46
C PHE A 217 1.24 0.19 -1.67
N GLU A 218 0.87 0.84 -2.76
CA GLU A 218 1.26 2.22 -3.10
C GLU A 218 0.84 3.24 -2.06
N VAL A 219 -0.36 3.07 -1.49
CA VAL A 219 -0.96 4.11 -0.65
C VAL A 219 -0.60 3.95 0.82
N MET A 220 -0.35 2.73 1.27
CA MET A 220 0.06 2.41 2.63
C MET A 220 0.96 1.18 2.56
N PRO A 221 2.16 1.18 3.16
CA PRO A 221 3.07 0.04 3.12
C PRO A 221 2.47 -1.18 3.84
N TYR A 222 3.09 -2.34 3.63
CA TYR A 222 3.08 -3.44 4.59
C TYR A 222 4.48 -3.57 5.18
N PHE A 223 4.56 -4.19 6.35
CA PHE A 223 5.79 -4.42 7.08
C PHE A 223 6.20 -5.89 7.07
N GLN A 224 7.48 -6.15 7.31
CA GLN A 224 8.03 -7.51 7.28
C GLN A 224 7.44 -8.41 8.38
N ASP A 225 7.11 -7.86 9.55
CA ASP A 225 6.44 -8.60 10.63
C ASP A 225 4.97 -8.94 10.32
N GLU A 226 4.34 -8.25 9.37
CA GLU A 226 3.00 -8.56 8.88
C GLU A 226 3.01 -9.71 7.87
N LEU A 227 4.11 -9.96 7.16
CA LEU A 227 4.18 -10.98 6.10
C LEU A 227 3.82 -12.39 6.58
N GLU A 228 4.29 -12.79 7.76
CA GLU A 228 3.95 -14.10 8.33
C GLU A 228 2.46 -14.20 8.68
N ARG A 229 1.87 -13.11 9.19
CA ARG A 229 0.43 -13.03 9.48
C ARG A 229 -0.40 -13.11 8.19
N ILE A 230 0.06 -12.45 7.13
CA ILE A 230 -0.56 -12.51 5.80
C ILE A 230 -0.49 -13.93 5.24
N ARG A 231 0.70 -14.54 5.21
CA ARG A 231 0.91 -15.92 4.75
C ARG A 231 0.02 -16.91 5.49
N ALA A 232 -0.07 -16.79 6.82
CA ALA A 232 -0.94 -17.63 7.64
C ALA A 232 -2.43 -17.44 7.30
N ALA A 233 -2.87 -16.20 7.10
CA ALA A 233 -4.25 -15.90 6.71
C ALA A 233 -4.60 -16.45 5.31
N LEU A 234 -3.66 -16.38 4.37
CA LEU A 234 -3.80 -16.93 3.03
C LEU A 234 -3.78 -18.46 3.02
N ALA A 235 -2.91 -19.09 3.82
CA ALA A 235 -2.83 -20.55 3.92
C ALA A 235 -4.07 -21.22 4.51
N ALA A 236 -4.86 -20.48 5.27
CA ALA A 236 -6.14 -20.96 5.81
C ALA A 236 -7.29 -20.94 4.77
N ARG A 237 -7.01 -20.57 3.51
CA ARG A 237 -8.00 -20.35 2.45
C ARG A 237 -7.69 -21.17 1.21
N SER A 238 -8.72 -21.43 0.42
CA SER A 238 -8.53 -21.82 -0.99
C SER A 238 -8.21 -20.56 -1.78
N ILE A 239 -7.12 -20.57 -2.53
CA ILE A 239 -6.68 -19.44 -3.35
C ILE A 239 -6.69 -19.87 -4.81
N ASP A 240 -7.40 -19.11 -5.64
CA ASP A 240 -7.62 -19.45 -7.06
C ASP A 240 -6.50 -18.97 -7.99
N PHE A 241 -5.58 -18.16 -7.48
CA PHE A 241 -4.41 -17.67 -8.23
C PHE A 241 -3.21 -18.61 -8.08
N ARG A 242 -2.38 -18.68 -9.14
CA ARG A 242 -1.13 -19.46 -9.13
C ARG A 242 -0.18 -19.01 -8.02
N GLU A 243 0.01 -17.70 -7.92
CA GLU A 243 0.86 -17.05 -6.92
C GLU A 243 0.23 -15.71 -6.54
N VAL A 244 0.45 -15.27 -5.30
CA VAL A 244 0.08 -13.94 -4.81
C VAL A 244 1.33 -13.25 -4.29
N TRP A 245 1.56 -12.05 -4.79
CA TRP A 245 2.71 -11.21 -4.49
C TRP A 245 2.24 -9.86 -3.97
N LEU A 246 2.92 -9.34 -2.97
CA LEU A 246 2.71 -7.99 -2.47
C LEU A 246 3.85 -7.10 -2.94
N VAL A 247 3.56 -5.94 -3.53
CA VAL A 247 4.59 -4.96 -3.92
C VAL A 247 4.41 -3.71 -3.09
N SER A 248 5.49 -3.23 -2.48
CA SER A 248 5.54 -1.94 -1.81
C SER A 248 6.51 -1.03 -2.52
N GLN A 249 6.03 0.13 -3.01
CA GLN A 249 6.89 1.20 -3.52
C GLN A 249 7.47 2.08 -2.40
N TRP A 250 7.12 1.81 -1.14
CA TRP A 250 7.63 2.51 0.02
C TRP A 250 8.99 1.95 0.45
N LEU A 251 9.84 2.77 1.06
CA LEU A 251 11.17 2.32 1.50
C LEU A 251 11.10 1.39 2.75
N PRO A 252 11.77 0.22 2.73
CA PRO A 252 12.49 -0.36 1.59
C PRO A 252 11.53 -0.91 0.53
N VAL A 253 11.78 -0.57 -0.74
CA VAL A 253 10.98 -1.07 -1.87
C VAL A 253 11.09 -2.59 -1.89
N SER A 254 9.97 -3.29 -1.91
CA SER A 254 9.94 -4.74 -1.82
C SER A 254 8.87 -5.36 -2.72
N ALA A 255 9.15 -6.59 -3.15
CA ALA A 255 8.17 -7.51 -3.67
C ALA A 255 8.30 -8.80 -2.85
N ASP A 256 7.20 -9.28 -2.29
CA ASP A 256 7.21 -10.44 -1.41
C ASP A 256 6.13 -11.44 -1.85
N GLN A 257 6.54 -12.67 -2.12
CA GLN A 257 5.61 -13.77 -2.35
C GLN A 257 4.95 -14.13 -1.02
N VAL A 258 3.61 -14.08 -1.00
CA VAL A 258 2.79 -14.45 0.16
C VAL A 258 1.94 -15.69 -0.10
N TRP A 259 1.80 -16.10 -1.36
CA TRP A 259 1.22 -17.39 -1.74
C TRP A 259 1.85 -17.93 -3.03
N PRO A 260 2.12 -19.24 -3.16
CA PRO A 260 2.23 -20.18 -2.03
C PRO A 260 3.29 -19.69 -1.04
N ALA A 261 3.20 -20.12 0.22
CA ALA A 261 4.27 -19.81 1.17
C ALA A 261 5.60 -20.32 0.57
N PRO A 262 6.66 -19.50 0.52
CA PRO A 262 7.92 -19.93 -0.05
C PRO A 262 8.36 -21.21 0.70
N ASN A 263 8.64 -22.28 -0.05
CA ASN A 263 9.19 -23.49 0.54
C ASN A 263 10.46 -23.08 1.29
N VAL A 264 10.43 -23.13 2.61
CA VAL A 264 11.62 -23.00 3.45
C VAL A 264 12.44 -24.27 3.27
N GLN A 265 13.01 -24.45 2.08
CA GLN A 265 14.05 -25.43 1.85
C GLN A 265 15.34 -24.82 2.38
N SER A 266 15.59 -25.08 3.67
CA SER A 266 16.91 -25.24 4.28
C SER A 266 17.98 -24.25 3.81
N ALA A 267 17.97 -23.06 4.41
CA ALA A 267 19.22 -22.37 4.71
C ALA A 267 19.92 -23.13 5.86
N ASP A 268 20.37 -24.35 5.56
CA ASP A 268 21.35 -25.14 6.32
C ASP A 268 21.58 -26.45 5.57
N ALA A 269 22.54 -26.42 4.65
CA ALA A 269 23.32 -27.58 4.23
C ALA A 269 24.66 -27.06 3.66
N PRO A 270 25.76 -27.76 3.95
CA PRO A 270 26.90 -27.30 4.75
C PRO A 270 27.83 -26.27 4.11
#